data_AF-A0A369M388-F1
#
_entry.id   AF-A0A369M388-F1
#
_cell.length_a   1.000
_cell.length_b   1.000
_cell.length_c   1.000
_cell.angle_alpha   90.00
_cell.angle_beta   90.00
_cell.angle_gamma   90.00
#
_symmetry.space_group_name_H-M   'P 1'
#
loop_
_entity.id
_entity.type
_entity.pdbx_description
1 polymer ?
#
loop_
_entity_poly.entity_id
_entity_poly.type
_entity_poly.pdbx_seq_one_letter_code
_entity_poly.pdbx_strand_id
1 'polypeptide(L)'
;MSESAEPVFFDTLFHRKRKHGKWDTVDAPQLEGLVADTHAHLQLLNDPALALARCAAHGVGFLCTITDVYEDGPVTYDRLDAWRHEAAVDVARLVHRC
;
A
#
# COMPACT_ATOMS: atom_id res chain seq x y z
N MET A 1 -22.49 -11.66 4.38
CA MET A 1 -21.68 -11.62 5.60
C MET A 1 -20.77 -10.42 5.45
N SER A 2 -20.94 -9.36 6.24
CA SER A 2 -20.04 -8.21 6.16
C SER A 2 -18.66 -8.66 6.63
N GLU A 3 -17.72 -8.88 5.70
CA GLU A 3 -16.31 -8.89 6.06
C GLU A 3 -16.05 -7.58 6.81
N SER A 4 -15.72 -7.68 8.09
CA SER A 4 -15.18 -6.54 8.82
C SER A 4 -13.92 -6.13 8.07
N ALA A 5 -13.96 -4.99 7.37
CA ALA A 5 -12.82 -4.45 6.65
C ALA A 5 -11.59 -4.50 7.56
N GLU A 6 -10.51 -5.11 7.08
CA GLU A 6 -9.29 -5.24 7.88
C GLU A 6 -8.78 -3.85 8.27
N PRO A 7 -8.27 -3.68 9.51
CA PRO A 7 -7.82 -2.38 9.96
C PRO A 7 -6.69 -1.84 9.07
N VAL A 8 -6.79 -0.55 8.73
CA VAL A 8 -5.72 0.18 8.06
C VAL A 8 -4.82 0.79 9.13
N PHE A 9 -3.58 0.32 9.21
CA PHE A 9 -2.56 0.87 10.11
C PHE A 9 -1.79 1.97 9.39
N PHE A 10 -1.71 3.19 9.93
CA PHE A 10 -0.93 4.28 9.33
C PHE A 10 0.51 4.26 9.87
N ASP A 11 1.33 3.37 9.32
CA ASP A 11 2.74 3.18 9.68
C ASP A 11 3.51 2.52 8.52
N THR A 12 4.82 2.33 8.67
CA THR A 12 5.65 1.57 7.73
C THR A 12 5.76 0.09 8.10
N LEU A 13 4.97 -0.41 9.04
CA LEU A 13 5.14 -1.73 9.63
C LEU A 13 4.35 -2.79 8.86
N PHE A 14 4.85 -4.02 8.86
CA PHE A 14 4.12 -5.18 8.35
C PHE A 14 3.31 -5.78 9.50
N HIS A 15 2.01 -5.96 9.30
CA HIS A 15 1.10 -6.49 10.31
C HIS A 15 0.63 -7.89 9.93
N ARG A 16 0.80 -8.84 10.85
CA ARG A 16 0.36 -10.22 10.68
C ARG A 16 -0.79 -10.52 11.63
N LYS A 17 -1.94 -10.89 11.07
CA LYS A 17 -3.14 -11.28 11.82
C LYS A 17 -2.88 -12.54 12.66
N ARG A 18 -3.30 -12.51 13.92
CA ARG A 18 -3.22 -13.62 14.87
C ARG A 18 -4.63 -14.11 15.23
N LYS A 19 -4.67 -15.20 16.00
CA LYS A 19 -5.92 -15.70 16.58
C LYS A 19 -6.56 -14.61 17.45
N HIS A 20 -7.88 -14.63 17.53
CA HIS A 20 -8.69 -13.70 18.34
C HIS A 20 -8.52 -12.21 17.97
N GLY A 21 -8.22 -11.90 16.70
CA GLY A 21 -8.21 -10.52 16.20
C GLY A 21 -7.02 -9.66 16.66
N LYS A 22 -6.00 -10.27 17.28
CA LYS A 22 -4.74 -9.60 17.60
C LYS A 22 -3.85 -9.49 16.37
N TRP A 23 -2.92 -8.54 16.38
CA TRP A 23 -1.96 -8.30 15.30
C TRP A 23 -0.55 -8.21 15.88
N ASP A 24 0.40 -8.86 15.23
CA ASP A 24 1.83 -8.73 15.52
C ASP A 24 2.49 -7.91 14.42
N THR A 25 3.52 -7.15 14.78
CA THR A 25 4.42 -6.53 13.80
C THR A 25 5.49 -7.53 13.35
N VAL A 26 5.85 -7.47 12.08
CA VAL A 26 6.91 -8.25 11.46
C VAL A 26 7.91 -7.30 10.80
N ASP A 27 9.18 -7.67 10.84
CA ASP A 27 10.24 -6.89 10.18
C ASP A 27 10.03 -6.88 8.66
N ALA A 28 10.37 -5.73 8.07
CA ALA A 28 10.40 -5.59 6.62
C ALA A 28 11.47 -6.50 6.00
N PRO A 29 11.25 -7.03 4.77
CA PRO A 29 12.30 -7.70 4.04
C PRO A 29 13.46 -6.74 3.78
N GLN A 30 14.69 -7.20 3.96
CA GLN A 30 15.86 -6.44 3.54
C GLN A 30 16.06 -6.59 2.04
N LEU A 31 16.03 -5.46 1.33
CA LEU A 31 16.28 -5.41 -0.11
C LEU A 31 17.71 -4.95 -0.37
N GLU A 32 18.36 -5.54 -1.37
CA GLU A 32 19.73 -5.19 -1.77
C GLU A 32 19.79 -3.90 -2.60
N GLY A 33 18.64 -3.31 -2.93
CA GLY A 33 18.51 -2.09 -3.72
C GLY A 33 17.04 -1.77 -3.99
N LEU A 34 16.81 -0.82 -4.91
CA LEU A 34 15.46 -0.51 -5.37
C LEU A 34 14.88 -1.69 -6.16
N VAL A 35 13.62 -2.04 -5.84
CA VAL A 35 12.90 -3.10 -6.55
C VAL A 35 11.71 -2.54 -7.31
N ALA A 36 11.23 -3.33 -8.27
CA ALA A 36 9.99 -3.06 -9.00
C ALA A 36 8.92 -4.05 -8.53
N ASP A 37 7.73 -3.55 -8.22
CA ASP A 37 6.53 -4.37 -8.12
C ASP A 37 5.91 -4.50 -9.52
N THR A 38 6.09 -5.66 -10.14
CA THR A 38 5.63 -5.87 -11.52
C THR A 38 4.13 -6.16 -11.62
N HIS A 39 3.41 -6.29 -10.50
CA HIS A 39 2.01 -6.69 -10.52
C HIS A 39 1.26 -6.28 -9.25
N ALA A 40 0.55 -5.16 -9.30
CA ALA A 40 -0.34 -4.71 -8.24
C ALA A 40 -1.75 -4.41 -8.78
N HIS A 41 -2.74 -4.46 -7.90
CA HIS A 41 -4.11 -4.03 -8.19
C HIS A 41 -4.49 -2.90 -7.23
N LEU A 42 -4.02 -1.68 -7.51
CA LEU A 42 -4.16 -0.55 -6.58
C LEU A 42 -5.63 -0.29 -6.19
N GLN A 43 -6.54 -0.35 -7.16
CA GLN A 43 -7.98 -0.13 -6.96
C GLN A 43 -8.64 -1.11 -5.97
N LEU A 44 -8.00 -2.27 -5.73
CA LEU A 44 -8.52 -3.29 -4.81
C LEU A 44 -7.94 -3.14 -3.39
N LEU A 45 -7.02 -2.20 -3.17
CA LEU A 45 -6.44 -1.95 -1.85
C LEU A 45 -7.36 -1.05 -1.04
N ASN A 46 -7.46 -1.32 0.27
CA ASN A 46 -8.25 -0.51 1.20
C ASN A 46 -7.79 0.96 1.25
N ASP A 47 -6.48 1.19 1.09
CA ASP A 47 -5.89 2.53 1.02
C ASP A 47 -4.72 2.52 0.00
N PRO A 48 -4.99 2.85 -1.27
CA PRO A 48 -3.98 2.80 -2.32
C PRO A 48 -2.85 3.82 -2.12
N ALA A 49 -3.16 5.01 -1.58
CA ALA A 49 -2.17 6.05 -1.34
C ALA A 49 -1.18 5.62 -0.23
N LEU A 50 -1.69 5.08 0.88
CA LEU A 50 -0.85 4.57 1.95
C LEU A 50 -0.01 3.36 1.49
N ALA A 51 -0.58 2.49 0.66
CA ALA A 51 0.18 1.37 0.09
C ALA A 51 1.36 1.85 -0.77
N LEU A 52 1.16 2.89 -1.60
CA LEU A 52 2.22 3.53 -2.37
C LEU A 52 3.27 4.21 -1.48
N ALA A 53 2.84 4.88 -0.40
CA ALA A 53 3.76 5.49 0.56
C ALA A 53 4.65 4.44 1.24
N ARG A 54 4.08 3.29 1.60
CA ARG A 54 4.81 2.14 2.15
C ARG A 54 5.79 1.53 1.15
N CYS A 55 5.38 1.40 -0.12
CA CYS A 55 6.25 0.96 -1.19
C CYS A 55 7.52 1.83 -1.25
N ALA A 56 7.35 3.16 -1.27
CA ALA A 56 8.47 4.10 -1.27
C ALA A 56 9.34 3.98 -0.01
N ALA A 57 8.74 3.83 1.17
CA ALA A 57 9.47 3.67 2.44
C ALA A 57 10.31 2.38 2.49
N HIS A 58 9.88 1.33 1.78
CA HIS A 58 10.56 0.03 1.74
C HIS A 58 11.39 -0.20 0.47
N GLY A 59 11.68 0.84 -0.31
CA GLY A 59 12.58 0.72 -1.47
C GLY A 59 11.95 0.12 -2.73
N VAL A 60 10.62 0.09 -2.85
CA VAL A 60 9.95 -0.18 -4.12
C VAL A 60 9.92 1.13 -4.94
N GLY A 61 10.77 1.20 -5.95
CA GLY A 61 10.97 2.43 -6.76
C GLY A 61 10.08 2.51 -8.01
N PHE A 62 9.46 1.40 -8.40
CA PHE A 62 8.60 1.32 -9.57
C PHE A 62 7.49 0.29 -9.34
N LEU A 63 6.29 0.55 -9.88
CA LEU A 63 5.15 -0.34 -9.73
C LEU A 63 4.31 -0.36 -11.01
N CYS A 64 3.88 -1.55 -11.42
CA CYS A 64 2.89 -1.77 -12.47
C CYS A 64 1.53 -2.08 -11.84
N THR A 65 0.57 -1.15 -11.94
CA THR A 65 -0.81 -1.41 -11.55
C THR A 65 -1.59 -2.00 -12.72
N ILE A 66 -2.31 -3.09 -12.47
CA ILE A 66 -3.14 -3.78 -13.44
C ILE A 66 -4.57 -3.27 -13.32
N THR A 67 -5.07 -2.71 -14.42
CA THR A 67 -6.46 -2.28 -14.54
C THR A 67 -7.29 -3.39 -15.13
N ASP A 68 -8.30 -3.85 -14.39
CA ASP A 68 -9.31 -4.77 -14.94
C ASP A 68 -10.39 -3.95 -15.65
N VAL A 69 -10.59 -4.21 -16.95
CA VAL A 69 -11.59 -3.53 -17.79
C VAL A 69 -13.03 -3.84 -17.39
N TYR A 70 -13.27 -4.94 -16.68
CA TYR A 70 -14.60 -5.41 -16.32
C TYR A 70 -15.05 -4.94 -14.93
N GLU A 71 -14.12 -4.90 -13.96
CA GLU A 71 -14.50 -4.69 -12.56
C GLU A 71 -14.54 -3.23 -12.12
N ASP A 72 -13.66 -2.34 -12.61
CA ASP A 72 -13.72 -0.87 -12.44
C ASP A 72 -12.46 -0.17 -13.01
N GLY A 73 -12.07 -0.54 -14.24
CA GLY A 73 -10.85 -0.04 -14.90
C GLY A 73 -10.65 1.48 -14.90
N PRO A 74 -11.69 2.31 -15.13
CA PRO A 74 -11.56 3.78 -15.12
C PRO A 74 -11.07 4.36 -13.80
N VAL A 75 -11.44 3.75 -12.66
CA VAL A 75 -11.10 4.28 -11.31
C VAL A 75 -9.60 4.44 -11.14
N THR A 76 -8.81 3.49 -11.64
CA THR A 76 -7.34 3.59 -11.56
C THR A 76 -6.85 4.81 -12.30
N TYR A 77 -7.32 5.05 -13.54
CA TYR A 77 -6.89 6.21 -14.33
C TYR A 77 -7.33 7.53 -13.70
N ASP A 78 -8.55 7.60 -13.18
CA ASP A 78 -9.11 8.81 -12.58
C ASP A 78 -8.46 9.19 -11.24
N ARG A 79 -8.02 8.18 -10.48
CA ARG A 79 -7.53 8.35 -9.10
C ARG A 79 -6.01 8.29 -8.98
N LEU A 80 -5.27 7.79 -9.98
CA LEU A 80 -3.84 7.56 -9.88
C LEU A 80 -3.05 8.80 -9.46
N ASP A 81 -3.34 9.96 -10.06
CA ASP A 81 -2.66 11.21 -9.73
C ASP A 81 -2.95 11.66 -8.29
N ALA A 82 -4.19 11.47 -7.82
CA ALA A 82 -4.57 11.77 -6.44
C ALA A 82 -3.84 10.86 -5.46
N TRP A 83 -3.87 9.53 -5.68
CA TRP A 83 -3.18 8.57 -4.83
C TRP A 83 -1.67 8.81 -4.80
N ARG A 84 -1.06 9.15 -5.94
CA ARG A 84 0.36 9.50 -6.01
C ARG A 84 0.68 10.76 -5.22
N HIS A 85 -0.16 11.79 -5.29
CA HIS A 85 0.02 13.01 -4.51
C HIS A 85 -0.12 12.76 -3.01
N GLU A 86 -1.19 12.06 -2.61
CA GLU A 86 -1.45 11.66 -1.22
C GLU A 86 -0.29 10.81 -0.66
N ALA A 87 0.19 9.83 -1.44
CA ALA A 87 1.33 9.00 -1.06
C ALA A 87 2.62 9.80 -0.82
N ALA A 88 2.88 10.84 -1.62
CA ALA A 88 4.04 11.71 -1.44
C ALA A 88 3.95 12.52 -0.13
N VAL A 89 2.74 12.93 0.26
CA VAL A 89 2.51 13.59 1.55
C VAL A 89 2.65 12.58 2.70
N ASP A 90 2.11 11.37 2.53
CA ASP A 90 2.10 10.36 3.58
C ASP A 90 3.47 9.75 3.82
N VAL A 91 4.28 9.52 2.80
CA VAL A 91 5.65 9.01 2.99
C VAL A 91 6.49 9.98 3.83
N ALA A 92 6.31 11.29 3.63
CA ALA A 92 6.99 12.30 4.45
C ALA A 92 6.55 12.19 5.93
N ARG A 93 5.25 12.01 6.19
CA ARG A 93 4.71 11.82 7.54
C ARG A 93 5.18 10.53 8.19
N LEU A 94 5.28 9.45 7.41
CA LEU A 94 5.71 8.15 7.88
C LEU A 94 7.20 8.13 8.24
N VAL A 95 8.05 8.71 7.39
CA VAL A 95 9.51 8.71 7.58
C VAL A 95 9.96 9.72 8.64
N HIS A 96 9.25 10.84 8.82
CA HIS A 96 9.60 11.86 9.84
C HIS A 96 9.09 11.53 11.25
N ARG A 97 8.31 10.45 11.41
CA ARG A 97 7.79 9.99 12.71
C ARG A 97 8.68 8.94 13.38
N CYS A 98 9.82 8.61 12.80
CA CYS A 98 10.84 7.72 13.36
C CYS A 98 11.89 8.50 14.15
#